data_AF-X6N1D6-F1
#
_entry.id   AF-X6N1D6-F1
#
_cell.length_a   1.000
_cell.length_b   1.000
_cell.length_c   1.000
_cell.angle_alpha   90.00
_cell.angle_beta   90.00
_cell.angle_gamma   90.00
#
_symmetry.space_group_name_H-M   'P 1'
#
loop_
_entity.id
_entity.type
_entity.pdbx_description
1 polymer ?
#
loop_
_entity_poly.entity_id
_entity_poly.type
_entity_poly.pdbx_seq_one_letter_code
_entity_poly.pdbx_strand_id
1 'polypeptide(L)'
;MYSLALQKGSSSLPYYDHRYNLGIVTLKHFDAYSLESYNGTTRYNFNAIVSPYMFSDTYWPAFRISVQHGGAKGVMCSYNSVNGVPSCCNNYLLNQVLRKTWGFQGYIVSDSGAIEDIYTSHNYTTSLGQAVQFALEATCDMESCLGTSCGGFGTDYGTSSAYQNLAPVSYMFVFFIENMKLYKCKYIYKYIYKYKYKYKCKCFYLYLYHFIFIHLFHIFYFFFCKIAIVDNALKNTLKLRFELGLFDPISNQPYWKVPGGIVGSQPIRELNEFAAKQTMSSSLLFFFCVLQTNTGPHYNASLALLGAYTGQVCHLEGSYACVPTVLDAFEARYTAVGQNVVYSEGCDVLCNSSAGFPDAFEVASKADVIVLMMGINTQQVEMEGQDRVSISLPGLQYDLAMQICLMNKPTVLVLINGGIVAIDHLKYICPAILEAWLFPLFFFFF
;
A
#
# COMPACT_ATOMS: atom_id res chain seq x y z
N MET A 1 5.97 -9.23 -10.65
CA MET A 1 7.36 -8.76 -10.89
C MET A 1 8.02 -8.20 -9.63
N TYR A 2 7.35 -7.36 -8.84
CA TYR A 2 7.92 -6.79 -7.60
C TYR A 2 8.32 -7.81 -6.53
N SER A 3 7.56 -8.90 -6.34
CA SER A 3 7.94 -9.97 -5.40
C SER A 3 9.26 -10.65 -5.81
N LEU A 4 9.43 -10.93 -7.11
CA LEU A 4 10.67 -11.47 -7.66
C LEU A 4 11.83 -10.48 -7.51
N ALA A 5 11.59 -9.19 -7.73
CA ALA A 5 12.60 -8.15 -7.56
C ALA A 5 13.05 -8.05 -6.09
N LEU A 6 12.12 -8.08 -5.12
CA LEU A 6 12.47 -8.07 -3.70
C LEU A 6 13.27 -9.33 -3.31
N GLN A 7 12.90 -10.49 -3.82
CA GLN A 7 13.62 -11.73 -3.54
C GLN A 7 15.03 -11.71 -4.12
N LYS A 8 15.18 -11.33 -5.40
CA LYS A 8 16.50 -11.21 -6.03
C LYS A 8 17.34 -10.13 -5.34
N GLY A 9 16.77 -8.96 -5.06
CA GLY A 9 17.45 -7.88 -4.37
C GLY A 9 17.91 -8.29 -2.97
N SER A 10 17.06 -8.96 -2.20
CA SER A 10 17.43 -9.40 -0.84
C SER A 10 18.61 -10.37 -0.83
N SER A 11 18.74 -11.24 -1.83
CA SER A 11 19.88 -12.17 -1.97
C SER A 11 21.23 -11.47 -2.22
N SER A 12 21.22 -10.23 -2.70
CA SER A 12 22.43 -9.43 -2.92
C SER A 12 22.88 -8.60 -1.70
N LEU A 13 22.11 -8.62 -0.60
CA LEU A 13 22.42 -7.82 0.58
C LEU A 13 23.61 -8.43 1.36
N PRO A 14 24.49 -7.61 1.93
CA PRO A 14 25.67 -8.08 2.67
C PRO A 14 25.30 -8.85 3.96
N TYR A 15 24.08 -8.69 4.45
CA TYR A 15 23.52 -9.37 5.62
C TYR A 15 22.44 -10.40 5.25
N TYR A 16 22.38 -10.83 3.98
CA TYR A 16 21.49 -11.88 3.55
C TYR A 16 21.78 -13.19 4.27
N ASP A 17 20.73 -13.86 4.74
CA ASP A 17 20.81 -15.20 5.31
C ASP A 17 19.69 -16.05 4.74
N HIS A 18 20.06 -17.09 4.01
CA HIS A 18 19.15 -18.01 3.34
C HIS A 18 18.18 -18.74 4.30
N ARG A 19 18.47 -18.75 5.61
CA ARG A 19 17.59 -19.34 6.62
C ARG A 19 16.36 -18.47 6.91
N TYR A 20 16.43 -17.16 6.64
CA TYR A 20 15.41 -16.21 7.05
C TYR A 20 14.89 -15.37 5.87
N ASN A 21 13.57 -15.21 5.79
CA ASN A 21 12.98 -14.21 4.90
C ASN A 21 13.30 -12.81 5.43
N LEU A 22 13.69 -11.88 4.55
CA LEU A 22 13.86 -10.45 4.91
C LEU A 22 12.50 -9.81 5.25
N GLY A 23 11.46 -10.18 4.51
CA GLY A 23 10.10 -9.70 4.68
C GLY A 23 9.15 -10.58 3.86
N ILE A 24 7.86 -10.47 4.17
CA ILE A 24 6.81 -11.19 3.44
C ILE A 24 6.11 -10.22 2.49
N VAL A 25 6.11 -10.56 1.20
CA VAL A 25 5.35 -9.82 0.19
C VAL A 25 3.92 -10.32 0.16
N THR A 26 2.99 -9.39 0.32
CA THR A 26 1.54 -9.64 0.26
C THR A 26 0.96 -8.98 -0.97
N LEU A 27 0.55 -9.80 -1.93
CA LEU A 27 -0.04 -9.33 -3.19
C LEU A 27 -1.46 -8.83 -2.91
N LYS A 28 -1.83 -7.68 -3.46
CA LYS A 28 -3.16 -7.10 -3.27
C LYS A 28 -3.63 -6.33 -4.52
N HIS A 29 -4.93 -6.18 -4.76
CA HIS A 29 -6.05 -6.79 -4.03
C HIS A 29 -6.66 -7.90 -4.91
N PHE A 30 -6.73 -9.12 -4.40
CA PHE A 30 -7.11 -10.33 -5.15
C PHE A 30 -8.63 -10.60 -5.02
N ASP A 31 -9.47 -10.39 -6.03
CA ASP A 31 -9.11 -9.97 -7.39
C ASP A 31 -10.16 -9.06 -8.02
N ALA A 32 -9.83 -8.50 -9.18
CA ALA A 32 -10.66 -7.59 -9.96
C ALA A 32 -11.14 -6.34 -9.19
N TYR A 33 -10.27 -5.86 -8.30
CA TYR A 33 -10.46 -4.63 -7.56
C TYR A 33 -9.88 -3.44 -8.34
N SER A 34 -10.74 -2.56 -8.83
CA SER A 34 -10.31 -1.41 -9.65
C SER A 34 -11.28 -0.22 -9.60
N LEU A 35 -12.06 -0.10 -8.53
CA LEU A 35 -13.05 0.96 -8.32
C LEU A 35 -13.19 1.23 -6.82
N GLU A 36 -13.01 2.48 -6.41
CA GLU A 36 -13.17 2.91 -5.02
C GLU A 36 -14.60 3.40 -4.74
N SER A 37 -15.04 4.40 -5.50
CA SER A 37 -16.36 5.03 -5.39
C SER A 37 -16.67 5.85 -6.64
N TYR A 38 -17.43 5.27 -7.57
CA TYR A 38 -17.86 5.94 -8.81
C TYR A 38 -19.34 5.69 -9.10
N ASN A 39 -20.05 6.78 -9.45
CA ASN A 39 -21.46 6.75 -9.89
C ASN A 39 -22.39 5.94 -8.97
N GLY A 40 -22.30 6.16 -7.65
CA GLY A 40 -23.12 5.47 -6.64
C GLY A 40 -22.70 4.03 -6.32
N THR A 41 -21.70 3.49 -7.01
CA THR A 41 -21.08 2.21 -6.70
C THR A 41 -19.85 2.46 -5.84
N THR A 42 -19.70 1.73 -4.74
CA THR A 42 -18.53 1.76 -3.88
C THR A 42 -17.79 0.43 -3.94
N ARG A 43 -16.52 0.41 -3.52
CA ARG A 43 -15.73 -0.81 -3.37
C ARG A 43 -16.42 -1.93 -2.57
N TYR A 44 -17.28 -1.56 -1.61
CA TYR A 44 -17.97 -2.49 -0.73
C TYR A 44 -19.19 -3.15 -1.37
N ASN A 45 -19.77 -2.55 -2.42
CA ASN A 45 -20.93 -3.10 -3.15
C ASN A 45 -20.64 -3.40 -4.63
N PHE A 46 -19.42 -3.13 -5.09
CA PHE A 46 -18.99 -3.41 -6.45
C PHE A 46 -18.98 -4.92 -6.71
N ASN A 47 -19.64 -5.34 -7.79
CA ASN A 47 -19.59 -6.71 -8.30
C ASN A 47 -18.94 -6.72 -9.69
N ALA A 48 -17.68 -7.12 -9.75
CA ALA A 48 -16.94 -7.23 -10.99
C ALA A 48 -17.41 -8.44 -11.80
N ILE A 49 -17.94 -8.20 -13.00
CA ILE A 49 -18.32 -9.27 -13.93
C ILE A 49 -17.15 -9.56 -14.87
N VAL A 50 -16.47 -10.68 -14.64
CA VAL A 50 -15.19 -11.00 -15.28
C VAL A 50 -15.28 -12.34 -16.00
N SER A 51 -15.01 -12.33 -17.31
CA SER A 51 -14.98 -13.54 -18.12
C SER A 51 -13.68 -14.35 -17.89
N PRO A 52 -13.67 -15.67 -18.17
CA PRO A 52 -12.44 -16.47 -18.12
C PRO A 52 -11.30 -15.90 -18.98
N TYR A 53 -11.62 -15.27 -20.11
CA TYR A 53 -10.64 -14.58 -20.96
C TYR A 53 -10.01 -13.40 -20.22
N MET A 54 -10.81 -12.49 -19.66
CA MET A 54 -10.33 -11.32 -18.94
C MET A 54 -9.51 -11.69 -17.70
N PHE A 55 -9.90 -12.76 -16.99
CA PHE A 55 -9.07 -13.31 -15.93
C PHE A 55 -7.69 -13.69 -16.43
N SER A 56 -7.60 -14.47 -17.50
CA SER A 56 -6.31 -14.94 -18.04
C SER A 56 -5.47 -13.82 -18.66
N ASP A 57 -6.10 -12.83 -19.28
CA ASP A 57 -5.43 -11.79 -20.06
C ASP A 57 -4.99 -10.60 -19.20
N THR A 58 -5.86 -10.17 -18.28
CA THR A 58 -5.68 -8.90 -17.56
C THR A 58 -5.42 -9.08 -16.07
N TYR A 59 -6.31 -9.79 -15.36
CA TYR A 59 -6.29 -9.80 -13.88
C TYR A 59 -5.25 -10.76 -13.29
N TRP A 60 -5.16 -11.99 -13.81
CA TRP A 60 -4.30 -13.02 -13.22
C TRP A 60 -2.81 -12.96 -13.54
N PRO A 61 -2.32 -12.47 -14.71
CA PRO A 61 -0.90 -12.59 -15.05
C PRO A 61 0.06 -12.08 -13.96
N ALA A 62 -0.24 -10.92 -13.37
CA ALA A 62 0.59 -10.31 -12.33
C ALA A 62 0.61 -11.11 -11.02
N PHE A 63 -0.54 -11.61 -10.58
CA PHE A 63 -0.62 -12.46 -9.38
C PHE A 63 0.02 -13.83 -9.62
N ARG A 64 -0.35 -14.49 -10.73
CA ARG A 64 0.12 -15.82 -11.09
C ARG A 64 1.64 -15.89 -11.16
N ILE A 65 2.29 -14.96 -11.87
CA ILE A 65 3.75 -14.97 -11.96
C ILE A 65 4.41 -14.70 -10.60
N SER A 66 3.80 -13.85 -9.78
CA SER A 66 4.31 -13.50 -8.45
C SER A 66 4.18 -14.66 -7.45
N VAL A 67 3.16 -15.50 -7.61
CA VAL A 67 2.96 -16.74 -6.84
C VAL A 67 3.88 -17.85 -7.34
N GLN A 68 3.84 -18.17 -8.64
CA GLN A 68 4.53 -19.35 -9.19
C GLN A 68 6.04 -19.16 -9.30
N HIS A 69 6.49 -17.93 -9.56
CA HIS A 69 7.89 -17.63 -9.83
C HIS A 69 8.49 -16.57 -8.91
N GLY A 70 7.68 -15.63 -8.41
CA GLY A 70 8.13 -14.54 -7.54
C GLY A 70 8.14 -14.86 -6.04
N GLY A 71 7.78 -16.09 -5.67
CA GLY A 71 7.81 -16.60 -4.30
C GLY A 71 7.01 -15.78 -3.29
N ALA A 72 5.93 -15.10 -3.72
CA ALA A 72 5.03 -14.39 -2.81
C ALA A 72 4.50 -15.34 -1.73
N LYS A 73 4.43 -14.85 -0.48
CA LYS A 73 3.99 -15.64 0.68
C LYS A 73 2.75 -15.06 1.38
N GLY A 74 2.23 -13.92 0.89
CA GLY A 74 0.95 -13.36 1.28
C GLY A 74 0.11 -13.00 0.06
N VAL A 75 -1.21 -13.15 0.18
CA VAL A 75 -2.20 -12.58 -0.74
C VAL A 75 -3.32 -11.94 0.10
N MET A 76 -3.76 -10.76 -0.30
CA MET A 76 -4.89 -10.07 0.32
C MET A 76 -6.10 -10.17 -0.60
N CYS A 77 -7.21 -10.74 -0.12
CA CYS A 77 -8.46 -10.75 -0.86
C CYS A 77 -9.14 -9.37 -0.81
N SER A 78 -9.78 -8.95 -1.90
CA SER A 78 -10.35 -7.61 -2.04
C SER A 78 -11.73 -7.44 -1.39
N TYR A 79 -12.19 -6.18 -1.28
CA TYR A 79 -13.53 -5.83 -0.82
C TYR A 79 -14.65 -6.29 -1.75
N ASN A 80 -14.45 -6.18 -3.07
CA ASN A 80 -15.51 -6.36 -4.05
C ASN A 80 -15.95 -7.83 -4.20
N SER A 81 -17.14 -8.00 -4.75
CA SER A 81 -17.60 -9.28 -5.30
C SER A 81 -17.03 -9.49 -6.70
N VAL A 82 -16.82 -10.75 -7.08
CA VAL A 82 -16.43 -11.15 -8.43
C VAL A 82 -17.38 -12.24 -8.90
N ASN A 83 -18.08 -11.97 -10.02
CA ASN A 83 -19.12 -12.84 -10.55
C ASN A 83 -20.16 -13.25 -9.49
N GLY A 84 -20.54 -12.31 -8.62
CA GLY A 84 -21.58 -12.48 -7.59
C GLY A 84 -21.11 -13.08 -6.26
N VAL A 85 -19.82 -13.33 -6.06
CA VAL A 85 -19.28 -13.87 -4.80
C VAL A 85 -18.22 -12.94 -4.21
N PRO A 86 -18.35 -12.48 -2.94
CA PRO A 86 -17.35 -11.66 -2.27
C PRO A 86 -15.97 -12.32 -2.27
N SER A 87 -14.92 -11.57 -2.63
CA SER A 87 -13.61 -12.14 -2.90
C SER A 87 -13.02 -12.93 -1.72
N CYS A 88 -13.22 -12.46 -0.50
CA CYS A 88 -12.72 -13.11 0.71
C CYS A 88 -13.42 -14.42 1.10
N CYS A 89 -14.58 -14.72 0.53
CA CYS A 89 -15.24 -16.03 0.65
C CYS A 89 -15.36 -16.78 -0.70
N ASN A 90 -14.65 -16.31 -1.73
CA ASN A 90 -14.72 -16.90 -3.05
C ASN A 90 -13.81 -18.15 -3.15
N ASN A 91 -14.38 -19.32 -2.87
CA ASN A 91 -13.66 -20.60 -2.91
C ASN A 91 -13.07 -20.93 -4.31
N TYR A 92 -13.68 -20.44 -5.40
CA TYR A 92 -13.09 -20.62 -6.72
C TYR A 92 -11.76 -19.85 -6.84
N LEU A 93 -11.75 -18.56 -6.49
CA LEU A 93 -10.55 -17.72 -6.57
C LEU A 93 -9.47 -18.16 -5.57
N LEU A 94 -9.81 -18.26 -4.29
CA LEU A 94 -8.82 -18.45 -3.22
C LEU A 94 -8.31 -19.88 -3.12
N ASN A 95 -9.21 -20.87 -3.21
CA ASN A 95 -8.83 -22.27 -3.03
C ASN A 95 -8.52 -22.94 -4.37
N GLN A 96 -9.43 -22.89 -5.35
CA GLN A 96 -9.24 -23.62 -6.61
C GLN A 96 -8.15 -23.00 -7.50
N VAL A 97 -8.20 -21.69 -7.73
CA VAL A 97 -7.21 -21.00 -8.57
C VAL A 97 -5.91 -20.80 -7.79
N LEU A 98 -5.93 -20.01 -6.73
CA LEU A 98 -4.72 -19.57 -6.05
C LEU A 98 -3.96 -20.72 -5.36
N ARG A 99 -4.62 -21.51 -4.49
CA ARG A 99 -3.93 -22.61 -3.79
C ARG A 99 -3.72 -23.85 -4.65
N LYS A 100 -4.77 -24.38 -5.29
CA LYS A 100 -4.68 -25.66 -6.00
C LYS A 100 -4.04 -25.54 -7.38
N THR A 101 -4.43 -24.55 -8.17
CA THR A 101 -3.94 -24.40 -9.55
C THR A 101 -2.57 -23.73 -9.61
N TRP A 102 -2.38 -22.63 -8.86
CA TRP A 102 -1.09 -21.92 -8.85
C TRP A 102 -0.12 -22.43 -7.78
N GLY A 103 -0.59 -23.26 -6.84
CA GLY A 103 0.26 -23.88 -5.83
C GLY A 103 0.61 -22.95 -4.66
N PHE A 104 -0.15 -21.88 -4.40
CA PHE A 104 0.16 -20.93 -3.34
C PHE A 104 0.16 -21.59 -1.94
N GLN A 105 1.28 -21.45 -1.22
CA GLN A 105 1.51 -22.05 0.12
C GLN A 105 1.59 -21.01 1.25
N GLY A 106 1.35 -19.75 0.93
CA GLY A 106 1.40 -18.65 1.88
C GLY A 106 0.11 -18.46 2.65
N TYR A 107 0.00 -17.31 3.30
CA TYR A 107 -1.22 -16.89 3.96
C TYR A 107 -2.12 -16.08 3.03
N ILE A 108 -3.44 -16.17 3.24
CA ILE A 108 -4.44 -15.28 2.66
C ILE A 108 -5.02 -14.42 3.78
N VAL A 109 -5.03 -13.10 3.60
CA VAL A 109 -5.63 -12.15 4.55
C VAL A 109 -6.76 -11.39 3.89
N SER A 110 -7.76 -10.97 4.65
CA SER A 110 -8.76 -10.04 4.14
C SER A 110 -8.19 -8.65 3.95
N ASP A 111 -8.77 -7.87 3.03
CA ASP A 111 -8.73 -6.42 3.19
C ASP A 111 -9.43 -6.01 4.49
N SER A 112 -9.17 -4.80 4.96
CA SER A 112 -9.54 -4.40 6.32
C SER A 112 -11.05 -4.23 6.46
N GLY A 113 -11.71 -5.16 7.14
CA GLY A 113 -13.18 -5.20 7.25
C GLY A 113 -13.90 -5.97 6.14
N ALA A 114 -13.17 -6.50 5.13
CA ALA A 114 -13.80 -7.19 4.00
C ALA A 114 -14.55 -8.48 4.37
N ILE A 115 -14.29 -9.08 5.54
CA ILE A 115 -15.08 -10.22 6.04
C ILE A 115 -16.41 -9.77 6.62
N GLU A 116 -16.43 -8.64 7.33
CA GLU A 116 -17.66 -8.04 7.81
C GLU A 116 -18.56 -7.63 6.63
N ASP A 117 -17.96 -7.05 5.58
CA ASP A 117 -18.66 -6.64 4.37
C ASP A 117 -19.38 -7.77 3.65
N ILE A 118 -18.94 -9.03 3.78
CA ILE A 118 -19.67 -10.19 3.22
C ILE A 118 -21.12 -10.20 3.74
N TYR A 119 -21.29 -9.86 5.02
CA TYR A 119 -22.59 -9.78 5.67
C TYR A 119 -23.23 -8.40 5.51
N THR A 120 -22.53 -7.33 5.88
CA THR A 120 -23.14 -5.99 6.02
C THR A 120 -23.36 -5.28 4.68
N SER A 121 -22.38 -5.34 3.79
CA SER A 121 -22.37 -4.59 2.52
C SER A 121 -22.88 -5.42 1.36
N HIS A 122 -22.43 -6.67 1.24
CA HIS A 122 -22.80 -7.59 0.15
C HIS A 122 -24.11 -8.35 0.41
N ASN A 123 -24.58 -8.42 1.66
CA ASN A 123 -25.74 -9.25 2.06
C ASN A 123 -25.64 -10.71 1.57
N TYR A 124 -24.42 -11.25 1.47
CA TYR A 124 -24.15 -12.57 0.91
C TYR A 124 -24.44 -13.69 1.93
N THR A 125 -24.30 -13.38 3.22
CA THR A 125 -24.65 -14.28 4.33
C THR A 125 -25.72 -13.66 5.22
N THR A 126 -26.34 -14.48 6.06
CA THR A 126 -27.40 -14.02 7.00
C THR A 126 -26.84 -13.54 8.35
N SER A 127 -25.55 -13.75 8.59
CA SER A 127 -24.87 -13.30 9.80
C SER A 127 -23.37 -13.17 9.59
N LEU A 128 -22.72 -12.39 10.46
CA LEU A 128 -21.25 -12.29 10.53
C LEU A 128 -20.60 -13.65 10.81
N GLY A 129 -21.20 -14.49 11.67
CA GLY A 129 -20.69 -15.83 11.95
C GLY A 129 -20.61 -16.70 10.70
N GLN A 130 -21.63 -16.65 9.84
CA GLN A 130 -21.64 -17.36 8.56
C GLN A 130 -20.64 -16.75 7.55
N ALA A 131 -20.45 -15.43 7.56
CA ALA A 131 -19.42 -14.78 6.73
C ALA A 131 -18.01 -15.28 7.07
N VAL A 132 -17.68 -15.34 8.36
CA VAL A 132 -16.41 -15.86 8.85
C VAL A 132 -16.23 -17.33 8.46
N GLN A 133 -17.28 -18.15 8.61
CA GLN A 133 -17.25 -19.56 8.22
C GLN A 133 -16.89 -19.69 6.74
N PHE A 134 -17.58 -18.97 5.86
CA PHE A 134 -17.37 -19.05 4.41
C PHE A 134 -15.99 -18.53 4.01
N ALA A 135 -15.47 -17.49 4.68
CA ALA A 135 -14.12 -17.00 4.44
C ALA A 135 -13.05 -18.05 4.79
N LEU A 136 -13.18 -18.68 5.95
CA LEU A 136 -12.29 -19.77 6.39
C LEU A 136 -12.36 -20.99 5.48
N GLU A 137 -13.55 -21.40 5.07
CA GLU A 137 -13.76 -22.52 4.14
C GLU A 137 -13.18 -22.22 2.74
N ALA A 138 -13.24 -20.95 2.31
CA ALA A 138 -12.56 -20.47 1.12
C ALA A 138 -11.04 -20.29 1.29
N THR A 139 -10.50 -20.56 2.48
CA THR A 139 -9.07 -20.51 2.85
C THR A 139 -8.49 -19.11 3.07
N CYS A 140 -9.33 -18.11 3.39
CA CYS A 140 -8.88 -16.86 3.98
C CYS A 140 -8.40 -17.13 5.42
N ASP A 141 -7.09 -17.00 5.66
CA ASP A 141 -6.46 -17.44 6.91
C ASP A 141 -6.53 -16.38 8.03
N MET A 142 -6.62 -15.10 7.65
CA MET A 142 -6.60 -13.98 8.60
C MET A 142 -7.59 -12.89 8.23
N GLU A 143 -8.14 -12.23 9.25
CA GLU A 143 -8.88 -11.00 9.12
C GLU A 143 -7.95 -9.81 9.35
N SER A 144 -7.87 -8.89 8.39
CA SER A 144 -7.29 -7.57 8.64
C SER A 144 -8.35 -6.65 9.24
N CYS A 145 -7.98 -5.86 10.24
CA CYS A 145 -8.86 -4.87 10.85
C CYS A 145 -8.10 -3.58 11.15
N LEU A 146 -8.77 -2.44 10.93
CA LEU A 146 -8.30 -1.10 11.30
C LEU A 146 -9.23 -0.52 12.37
N GLY A 147 -8.71 -0.30 13.58
CA GLY A 147 -9.43 0.40 14.66
C GLY A 147 -10.39 -0.47 15.49
N THR A 148 -11.28 0.20 16.23
CA THR A 148 -12.19 -0.43 17.22
C THR A 148 -13.47 -1.02 16.64
N SER A 149 -13.71 -0.91 15.33
CA SER A 149 -14.95 -1.35 14.68
C SER A 149 -15.09 -2.88 14.59
N CYS A 150 -13.99 -3.65 14.60
CA CYS A 150 -14.05 -5.10 14.78
C CYS A 150 -14.10 -5.42 16.27
N GLY A 151 -15.23 -5.10 16.91
CA GLY A 151 -15.54 -5.26 18.34
C GLY A 151 -14.39 -4.95 19.31
N GLY A 152 -13.93 -3.71 19.27
CA GLY A 152 -13.36 -3.03 20.44
C GLY A 152 -12.20 -3.74 21.15
N PHE A 153 -10.99 -3.64 20.60
CA PHE A 153 -9.83 -3.21 21.38
C PHE A 153 -8.89 -2.42 20.47
N GLY A 154 -8.52 -1.23 20.92
CA GLY A 154 -7.71 -0.29 20.15
C GLY A 154 -6.25 -0.69 19.99
N THR A 155 -5.65 -0.10 18.95
CA THR A 155 -4.23 0.30 18.84
C THR A 155 -3.14 -0.76 18.69
N ASP A 156 -3.43 -2.04 18.44
CA ASP A 156 -2.37 -3.01 18.11
C ASP A 156 -2.27 -3.26 16.60
N TYR A 157 -1.56 -2.36 15.91
CA TYR A 157 -1.29 -2.39 14.46
C TYR A 157 -0.47 -3.60 13.96
N GLY A 158 -0.24 -4.61 14.81
CA GLY A 158 0.67 -5.72 14.54
C GLY A 158 0.03 -7.10 14.36
N THR A 159 -1.26 -7.28 14.65
CA THR A 159 -1.87 -8.62 14.65
C THR A 159 -3.28 -8.62 14.09
N SER A 160 -3.40 -8.87 12.78
CA SER A 160 -4.56 -9.51 12.19
C SER A 160 -4.92 -10.73 13.03
N SER A 161 -6.01 -10.64 13.77
CA SER A 161 -6.46 -11.73 14.62
C SER A 161 -7.29 -12.69 13.79
N ALA A 162 -7.23 -13.97 14.13
CA ALA A 162 -8.32 -14.85 13.76
C ALA A 162 -9.49 -14.50 14.68
N TYR A 163 -10.29 -13.51 14.29
CA TYR A 163 -11.66 -13.25 14.74
C TYR A 163 -11.87 -13.11 16.28
N GLN A 164 -11.96 -11.89 16.80
CA GLN A 164 -11.72 -11.63 18.23
C GLN A 164 -12.93 -11.52 19.19
N ASN A 165 -14.20 -11.62 18.77
CA ASN A 165 -15.26 -10.86 19.48
C ASN A 165 -16.37 -11.52 20.31
N LEU A 166 -16.23 -12.72 20.91
CA LEU A 166 -17.41 -13.36 21.55
C LEU A 166 -17.23 -14.02 22.95
N ALA A 167 -16.30 -13.62 23.83
CA ALA A 167 -16.22 -14.23 25.18
C ALA A 167 -15.85 -13.29 26.37
N PRO A 168 -16.57 -13.34 27.52
CA PRO A 168 -16.22 -12.60 28.74
C PRO A 168 -15.04 -13.21 29.52
N VAL A 169 -14.22 -12.32 30.10
CA VAL A 169 -12.85 -12.55 30.59
C VAL A 169 -12.74 -13.50 31.81
N SER A 170 -13.78 -13.65 32.63
CA SER A 170 -13.70 -14.41 33.89
C SER A 170 -13.64 -15.94 33.74
N TYR A 171 -14.03 -16.49 32.59
CA TYR A 171 -13.97 -17.93 32.31
C TYR A 171 -12.64 -18.37 31.64
N MET A 172 -11.74 -17.44 31.29
CA MET A 172 -10.54 -17.71 30.48
C MET A 172 -9.45 -18.52 31.19
N PHE A 173 -9.32 -18.42 32.52
CA PHE A 173 -8.13 -18.93 33.24
C PHE A 173 -8.27 -20.38 33.73
N VAL A 174 -9.48 -20.82 34.08
CA VAL A 174 -9.72 -22.14 34.69
C VAL A 174 -9.74 -23.25 33.62
N PHE A 175 -10.20 -22.95 32.41
CA PHE A 175 -10.37 -23.94 31.33
C PHE A 175 -9.06 -24.32 30.61
N PHE A 176 -8.05 -23.45 30.66
CA PHE A 176 -6.74 -23.61 30.00
C PHE A 176 -5.87 -24.71 30.63
N ILE A 177 -5.94 -24.90 31.95
CA ILE A 177 -5.14 -25.90 32.67
C ILE A 177 -5.72 -27.31 32.49
N GLU A 178 -7.03 -27.45 32.40
CA GLU A 178 -7.68 -28.77 32.29
C GLU A 178 -7.57 -29.37 30.88
N ASN A 179 -7.65 -28.56 29.82
CA ASN A 179 -7.64 -29.06 28.43
C ASN A 179 -6.25 -29.45 27.90
N MET A 180 -5.17 -28.85 28.42
CA MET A 180 -3.79 -29.26 28.12
C MET A 180 -3.48 -30.69 28.57
N LYS A 181 -4.21 -31.22 29.56
CA LYS A 181 -4.12 -32.64 29.98
C LYS A 181 -4.88 -33.57 29.03
N LEU A 182 -5.95 -33.10 28.40
CA LEU A 182 -6.85 -33.88 27.54
C LEU A 182 -6.27 -34.14 26.13
N TYR A 183 -5.59 -33.18 25.50
CA TYR A 183 -5.23 -33.27 24.09
C TYR A 183 -3.90 -33.97 23.76
N LYS A 184 -3.16 -34.51 24.74
CA LYS A 184 -1.86 -35.22 24.53
C LYS A 184 -0.98 -34.60 23.43
N CYS A 185 -0.93 -33.27 23.33
CA CYS A 185 -0.27 -32.56 22.24
C CYS A 185 1.25 -32.60 22.45
N LYS A 186 1.85 -33.77 22.18
CA LYS A 186 3.23 -34.15 22.51
C LYS A 186 4.28 -33.22 21.89
N TYR A 187 3.99 -32.62 20.74
CA TYR A 187 4.95 -31.75 20.04
C TYR A 187 5.07 -30.36 20.68
N ILE A 188 3.95 -29.72 21.01
CA ILE A 188 3.93 -28.38 21.60
C ILE A 188 4.35 -28.43 23.07
N TYR A 189 3.90 -29.45 23.82
CA TYR A 189 4.25 -29.61 25.23
C TYR A 189 5.75 -29.82 25.45
N LYS A 190 6.41 -30.64 24.62
CA LYS A 190 7.85 -30.93 24.73
C LYS A 190 8.71 -29.72 24.33
N TYR A 191 8.25 -28.90 23.39
CA TYR A 191 8.96 -27.69 22.96
C TYR A 191 8.82 -26.56 23.98
N ILE A 192 7.60 -26.28 24.47
CA ILE A 192 7.37 -25.25 25.49
C ILE A 192 8.14 -25.57 26.78
N TYR A 193 8.09 -26.82 27.27
CA TYR A 193 8.78 -27.17 28.52
C TYR A 193 10.31 -27.13 28.42
N LYS A 194 10.88 -27.44 27.25
CA LYS A 194 12.33 -27.36 27.00
C LYS A 194 12.86 -25.92 27.09
N TYR A 195 12.02 -24.91 26.77
CA TYR A 195 12.44 -23.51 26.76
C TYR A 195 11.85 -22.66 27.90
N LYS A 196 10.86 -23.16 28.65
CA LYS A 196 10.24 -22.50 29.82
C LYS A 196 11.23 -22.14 30.93
N TYR A 197 12.33 -22.87 31.05
CA TYR A 197 13.32 -22.63 32.10
C TYR A 197 14.47 -21.69 31.70
N LYS A 198 14.52 -21.19 30.46
CA LYS A 198 15.66 -20.38 29.98
C LYS A 198 15.37 -18.88 29.84
N TYR A 199 14.11 -18.45 29.74
CA TYR A 199 13.77 -17.04 29.49
C TYR A 199 12.70 -16.51 30.45
N LYS A 200 13.13 -15.80 31.50
CA LYS A 200 12.27 -15.00 32.40
C LYS A 200 11.97 -13.62 31.77
N CYS A 201 11.43 -13.55 30.56
CA CYS A 201 11.20 -12.28 29.88
C CYS A 201 9.71 -11.95 29.72
N LYS A 202 9.33 -10.68 29.96
CA LYS A 202 7.95 -10.16 29.85
C LYS A 202 7.28 -10.45 28.49
N CYS A 203 8.06 -10.62 27.42
CA CYS A 203 7.55 -11.01 26.10
C CYS A 203 6.77 -12.34 26.12
N PHE A 204 7.16 -13.31 26.96
CA PHE A 204 6.49 -14.60 27.04
C PHE A 204 5.03 -14.50 27.54
N TYR A 205 4.71 -13.46 28.31
CA TYR A 205 3.35 -13.20 28.79
C TYR A 205 2.42 -12.64 27.69
N LEU A 206 2.93 -11.81 26.77
CA LEU A 206 2.18 -11.38 25.58
C LEU A 206 1.89 -12.57 24.62
N TYR A 207 2.84 -13.48 24.49
CA TYR A 207 2.67 -14.71 23.68
C TYR A 207 1.65 -15.68 24.28
N LEU A 208 1.56 -15.77 25.62
CA LEU A 208 0.55 -16.58 26.29
C LEU A 208 -0.87 -16.00 26.08
N TYR A 209 -1.02 -14.68 26.10
CA TYR A 209 -2.28 -14.01 25.79
C TYR A 209 -2.76 -14.32 24.36
N HIS A 210 -1.87 -14.27 23.37
CA HIS A 210 -2.17 -14.68 21.99
C HIS A 210 -2.64 -16.15 21.89
N PHE A 211 -2.01 -17.05 22.65
CA PHE A 211 -2.38 -18.48 22.68
C PHE A 211 -3.69 -18.78 23.44
N ILE A 212 -4.02 -17.99 24.46
CA ILE A 212 -5.26 -18.13 25.24
C ILE A 212 -6.48 -17.75 24.40
N PHE A 213 -6.36 -16.75 23.52
CA PHE A 213 -7.45 -16.33 22.62
C PHE A 213 -7.75 -17.36 21.50
N ILE A 214 -6.73 -18.07 20.99
CA ILE A 214 -6.89 -19.14 19.99
C ILE A 214 -7.82 -20.27 20.50
N HIS A 215 -7.84 -20.52 21.81
CA HIS A 215 -8.67 -21.57 22.40
C HIS A 215 -10.07 -21.10 22.86
N LEU A 216 -10.27 -19.81 23.13
CA LEU A 216 -11.63 -19.26 23.36
C LEU A 216 -12.46 -19.22 22.06
N PHE A 217 -11.77 -19.16 20.92
CA PHE A 217 -12.36 -19.32 19.60
C PHE A 217 -13.07 -20.68 19.39
N HIS A 218 -12.68 -21.71 20.15
CA HIS A 218 -13.26 -23.05 20.05
C HIS A 218 -14.72 -23.12 20.53
N ILE A 219 -15.18 -22.20 21.38
CA ILE A 219 -16.48 -22.30 22.06
C ILE A 219 -17.63 -21.81 21.16
N PHE A 220 -17.40 -20.81 20.29
CA PHE A 220 -18.44 -20.33 19.36
C PHE A 220 -18.52 -21.17 18.06
N TYR A 221 -17.41 -21.81 17.68
CA TYR A 221 -17.25 -22.47 16.38
C TYR A 221 -17.63 -23.96 16.33
N PHE A 222 -17.97 -24.56 17.47
CA PHE A 222 -18.37 -25.98 17.54
C PHE A 222 -19.62 -26.32 16.70
N PHE A 223 -20.40 -25.31 16.27
CA PHE A 223 -21.57 -25.50 15.41
C PHE A 223 -21.36 -25.17 13.92
N PHE A 224 -20.32 -24.42 13.54
CA PHE A 224 -20.22 -23.85 12.19
C PHE A 224 -18.96 -24.23 11.39
N CYS A 225 -17.82 -24.57 11.99
CA CYS A 225 -16.61 -24.90 11.20
C CYS A 225 -15.77 -26.01 11.82
N LYS A 226 -15.04 -26.73 10.96
CA LYS A 226 -14.14 -27.82 11.37
C LYS A 226 -12.87 -27.21 11.96
N ILE A 227 -12.49 -27.65 13.17
CA ILE A 227 -11.23 -27.26 13.86
C ILE A 227 -10.00 -27.33 12.92
N ALA A 228 -9.96 -28.34 12.05
CA ALA A 228 -8.87 -28.53 11.10
C ALA A 228 -8.68 -27.34 10.12
N ILE A 229 -9.74 -26.60 9.79
CA ILE A 229 -9.64 -25.43 8.91
C ILE A 229 -8.95 -24.28 9.63
N VAL A 230 -9.32 -24.04 10.89
CA VAL A 230 -8.68 -23.03 11.75
C VAL A 230 -7.21 -23.38 12.01
N ASP A 231 -6.92 -24.65 12.28
CA ASP A 231 -5.53 -25.12 12.46
C ASP A 231 -4.68 -24.89 11.20
N ASN A 232 -5.25 -25.10 10.01
CA ASN A 232 -4.55 -24.83 8.76
C ASN A 232 -4.28 -23.34 8.57
N ALA A 233 -5.26 -22.48 8.85
CA ALA A 233 -5.09 -21.03 8.79
C ALA A 233 -3.97 -20.55 9.74
N LEU A 234 -3.98 -21.03 10.97
CA LEU A 234 -2.93 -20.73 11.96
C LEU A 234 -1.57 -21.28 11.52
N LYS A 235 -1.52 -22.47 10.94
CA LYS A 235 -0.29 -23.07 10.42
C LYS A 235 0.32 -22.22 9.30
N ASN A 236 -0.49 -21.75 8.36
CA ASN A 236 -0.03 -20.92 7.23
C ASN A 236 0.62 -19.62 7.72
N THR A 237 0.07 -19.01 8.77
CA THR A 237 0.53 -17.74 9.31
C THR A 237 1.72 -17.89 10.25
N LEU A 238 1.66 -18.83 11.21
CA LEU A 238 2.75 -19.08 12.16
C LEU A 238 4.01 -19.58 11.46
N LYS A 239 3.87 -20.44 10.44
CA LYS A 239 5.01 -20.94 9.65
C LYS A 239 5.85 -19.78 9.14
N LEU A 240 5.23 -18.72 8.61
CA LEU A 240 5.95 -17.58 8.08
C LEU A 240 6.64 -16.75 9.15
N ARG A 241 6.06 -16.65 10.36
CA ARG A 241 6.73 -16.02 11.51
C ARG A 241 7.97 -16.80 11.95
N PHE A 242 7.95 -18.13 11.86
CA PHE A 242 9.16 -18.95 12.05
C PHE A 242 10.19 -18.72 10.94
N GLU A 243 9.77 -18.68 9.68
CA GLU A 243 10.68 -18.40 8.55
C GLU A 243 11.24 -16.97 8.57
N LEU A 244 10.58 -16.02 9.24
CA LEU A 244 11.10 -14.69 9.53
C LEU A 244 12.07 -14.66 10.71
N GLY A 245 12.22 -15.77 11.45
CA GLY A 245 13.09 -15.85 12.61
C GLY A 245 12.57 -15.14 13.86
N LEU A 246 11.28 -14.78 13.92
CA LEU A 246 10.70 -14.02 15.04
C LEU A 246 10.71 -14.78 16.36
N PHE A 247 10.86 -16.11 16.32
CA PHE A 247 10.94 -16.98 17.49
C PHE A 247 12.38 -17.38 17.86
N ASP A 248 13.35 -17.01 17.05
CA ASP A 248 14.74 -17.35 17.28
C ASP A 248 15.44 -16.30 18.16
N PRO A 249 16.50 -16.66 18.91
CA PRO A 249 17.25 -15.70 19.71
C PRO A 249 17.76 -14.53 18.85
N ILE A 250 17.66 -13.31 19.37
CA ILE A 250 18.14 -12.08 18.71
C ILE A 250 19.61 -12.20 18.24
N SER A 251 20.45 -12.91 19.00
CA SER A 251 21.86 -13.17 18.63
C SER A 251 22.01 -13.87 17.27
N ASN A 252 21.02 -14.69 16.91
CA ASN A 252 21.01 -15.50 15.69
C ASN A 252 20.29 -14.80 14.53
N GLN A 253 19.61 -13.67 14.80
CA GLN A 253 18.84 -12.93 13.82
C GLN A 253 19.75 -11.93 13.06
N PRO A 254 20.03 -12.15 11.77
CA PRO A 254 20.90 -11.28 10.99
C PRO A 254 20.26 -9.92 10.74
N TYR A 255 18.95 -9.90 10.46
CA TYR A 255 18.21 -8.66 10.17
C TYR A 255 18.02 -7.75 11.38
N TRP A 256 18.12 -8.29 12.61
CA TRP A 256 18.11 -7.49 13.83
C TRP A 256 19.38 -6.64 14.01
N LYS A 257 20.45 -6.97 13.28
CA LYS A 257 21.75 -6.29 13.35
C LYS A 257 21.91 -5.22 12.27
N VAL A 258 20.90 -5.05 11.40
CA VAL A 258 20.91 -4.03 10.36
C VAL A 258 20.87 -2.65 11.05
N PRO A 259 21.90 -1.80 10.86
CA PRO A 259 21.96 -0.52 11.55
C PRO A 259 20.92 0.45 10.98
N GLY A 260 20.26 1.20 11.87
CA GLY A 260 19.29 2.23 11.47
C GLY A 260 19.88 3.31 10.56
N GLY A 261 21.19 3.58 10.65
CA GLY A 261 21.89 4.56 9.81
C GLY A 261 21.96 4.23 8.31
N ILE A 262 21.50 3.05 7.88
CA ILE A 262 21.31 2.74 6.46
C ILE A 262 20.10 3.51 5.89
N VAL A 263 19.08 3.77 6.71
CA VAL A 263 17.88 4.51 6.30
C VAL A 263 18.28 5.93 5.93
N GLY A 264 17.99 6.32 4.69
CA GLY A 264 18.34 7.63 4.17
C GLY A 264 19.83 7.84 3.91
N SER A 265 20.68 6.81 3.94
CA SER A 265 22.11 6.90 3.59
C SER A 265 22.32 7.34 2.13
N GLN A 266 23.52 7.87 1.81
CA GLN A 266 23.83 8.37 0.45
C GLN A 266 23.54 7.35 -0.66
N PRO A 267 23.95 6.07 -0.59
CA PRO A 267 23.64 5.10 -1.64
C PRO A 267 22.13 4.86 -1.84
N ILE A 268 21.34 4.92 -0.76
CA ILE A 268 19.88 4.81 -0.84
C ILE A 268 19.27 6.05 -1.51
N ARG A 269 19.81 7.24 -1.23
CA ARG A 269 19.39 8.48 -1.90
C ARG A 269 19.74 8.47 -3.39
N GLU A 270 20.94 8.03 -3.75
CA GLU A 270 21.37 7.89 -5.16
C GLU A 270 20.52 6.87 -5.92
N LEU A 271 20.15 5.74 -5.28
CA LEU A 271 19.24 4.76 -5.88
C LEU A 271 17.84 5.34 -6.10
N ASN A 272 17.37 6.15 -5.15
CA ASN A 272 16.09 6.84 -5.26
C ASN A 272 16.09 7.84 -6.42
N GLU A 273 17.13 8.68 -6.51
CA GLU A 273 17.35 9.60 -7.62
C GLU A 273 17.43 8.85 -8.96
N PHE A 274 18.15 7.73 -9.02
CA PHE A 274 18.22 6.90 -10.21
C PHE A 274 16.84 6.38 -10.63
N ALA A 275 16.05 5.84 -9.69
CA ALA A 275 14.70 5.37 -9.98
C ALA A 275 13.78 6.51 -10.46
N ALA A 276 13.82 7.67 -9.80
CA ALA A 276 13.05 8.85 -10.17
C ALA A 276 13.38 9.33 -11.60
N LYS A 277 14.65 9.28 -12.01
CA LYS A 277 15.09 9.56 -13.39
C LYS A 277 14.52 8.59 -14.41
N GLN A 278 14.38 7.31 -14.06
CA GLN A 278 13.82 6.29 -14.97
C GLN A 278 12.29 6.37 -15.09
N THR A 279 11.59 6.91 -14.09
CA THR A 279 10.13 7.04 -14.10
C THR A 279 9.62 8.25 -14.87
N MET A 280 10.49 9.20 -15.22
CA MET A 280 10.15 10.34 -16.06
C MET A 280 10.11 9.91 -17.53
N SER A 281 8.93 10.01 -18.16
CA SER A 281 8.76 9.72 -19.58
C SER A 281 8.67 11.03 -20.35
N SER A 282 9.65 11.30 -21.23
CA SER A 282 9.62 12.48 -22.11
C SER A 282 9.27 12.10 -23.54
N SER A 283 8.42 12.89 -24.19
CA SER A 283 8.30 12.87 -25.66
C SER A 283 9.33 13.77 -26.36
N LEU A 284 10.05 14.65 -25.67
CA LEU A 284 11.19 15.42 -26.20
C LEU A 284 11.89 16.17 -25.04
N LEU A 285 13.20 16.05 -24.90
CA LEU A 285 14.01 16.87 -23.98
C LEU A 285 15.28 17.34 -24.68
N PHE A 286 15.30 18.61 -25.05
CA PHE A 286 16.52 19.40 -25.21
C PHE A 286 16.25 20.80 -24.64
N PHE A 287 17.19 21.34 -23.84
CA PHE A 287 17.88 22.63 -24.02
C PHE A 287 18.40 23.30 -22.73
N PHE A 288 19.30 24.27 -22.95
CA PHE A 288 20.15 25.05 -22.05
C PHE A 288 19.43 26.28 -21.41
N CYS A 289 19.96 26.73 -20.25
CA CYS A 289 19.83 27.98 -19.44
C CYS A 289 19.33 29.28 -20.13
N VAL A 290 18.75 30.32 -19.49
CA VAL A 290 18.83 30.98 -18.14
C VAL A 290 17.44 31.59 -17.78
N LEU A 291 17.17 31.94 -16.51
CA LEU A 291 15.99 32.67 -15.90
C LEU A 291 14.65 31.91 -15.92
N GLN A 292 14.37 31.20 -14.82
CA GLN A 292 13.22 30.30 -14.69
C GLN A 292 12.15 30.87 -13.76
N THR A 293 10.92 30.90 -14.25
CA THR A 293 9.75 31.14 -13.39
C THR A 293 8.97 29.87 -13.17
N ASN A 294 8.63 29.64 -11.91
CA ASN A 294 8.04 28.42 -11.40
C ASN A 294 6.58 28.69 -11.10
N THR A 295 5.66 28.06 -11.82
CA THR A 295 4.23 28.29 -11.64
C THR A 295 3.43 27.01 -11.48
N GLY A 296 2.46 27.01 -10.56
CA GLY A 296 1.52 25.91 -10.35
C GLY A 296 1.62 25.23 -8.97
N PRO A 297 0.56 24.51 -8.56
CA PRO A 297 0.31 24.14 -7.16
C PRO A 297 1.27 23.09 -6.60
N HIS A 298 2.00 22.39 -7.46
CA HIS A 298 2.91 21.33 -7.04
C HIS A 298 4.35 21.81 -6.81
N TYR A 299 4.65 23.07 -7.15
CA TYR A 299 6.01 23.59 -7.07
C TYR A 299 6.50 23.71 -5.62
N ASN A 300 5.64 24.20 -4.72
CA ASN A 300 5.92 24.40 -3.30
C ASN A 300 5.22 23.34 -2.40
N ALA A 301 4.93 22.14 -2.94
CA ALA A 301 4.18 21.13 -2.21
C ALA A 301 5.04 19.92 -1.85
N SER A 302 5.24 19.66 -0.55
CA SER A 302 5.93 18.44 -0.11
C SER A 302 5.03 17.20 -0.12
N LEU A 303 3.76 17.35 0.29
CA LEU A 303 2.82 16.23 0.45
C LEU A 303 2.18 15.80 -0.88
N ALA A 304 1.95 16.75 -1.80
CA ALA A 304 1.37 16.46 -3.12
C ALA A 304 2.30 15.67 -4.05
N LEU A 305 3.61 15.60 -3.72
CA LEU A 305 4.60 14.79 -4.43
C LEU A 305 4.66 13.34 -3.92
N LEU A 306 3.91 13.02 -2.86
CA LEU A 306 3.89 11.69 -2.26
C LEU A 306 2.59 10.99 -2.64
N GLY A 307 2.69 9.71 -3.03
CA GLY A 307 1.54 8.86 -3.30
C GLY A 307 0.77 8.46 -2.04
N ALA A 308 -0.32 7.72 -2.22
CA ALA A 308 -1.09 7.16 -1.11
C ALA A 308 -0.26 6.12 -0.31
N TYR A 309 -0.59 5.95 0.98
CA TYR A 309 0.11 5.06 1.93
C TYR A 309 1.55 5.45 2.27
N THR A 310 1.81 6.75 2.44
CA THR A 310 3.07 7.21 3.04
C THR A 310 3.17 6.71 4.47
N GLY A 311 4.15 5.83 4.72
CA GLY A 311 4.59 5.55 6.08
C GLY A 311 5.22 6.79 6.73
N GLN A 312 5.94 6.58 7.83
CA GLN A 312 6.70 7.67 8.43
C GLN A 312 7.85 8.08 7.49
N VAL A 313 7.72 9.25 6.85
CA VAL A 313 8.74 9.78 5.92
C VAL A 313 9.81 10.57 6.66
N CYS A 314 9.40 11.42 7.62
CA CYS A 314 10.33 12.20 8.44
C CYS A 314 10.43 11.67 9.87
N HIS A 315 11.48 12.08 10.59
CA HIS A 315 11.71 11.66 11.98
C HIS A 315 10.54 11.94 12.93
N LEU A 316 9.77 13.01 12.67
CA LEU A 316 8.55 13.30 13.39
C LEU A 316 7.36 12.66 12.67
N GLU A 317 6.58 11.87 13.42
CA GLU A 317 5.37 11.22 12.91
C GLU A 317 4.40 12.26 12.35
N GLY A 318 3.85 11.98 11.16
CA GLY A 318 2.94 12.90 10.45
C GLY A 318 3.60 14.15 9.86
N SER A 319 4.90 14.35 10.03
CA SER A 319 5.64 15.47 9.43
C SER A 319 6.21 15.11 8.06
N TYR A 320 6.20 16.09 7.16
CA TYR A 320 6.81 16.04 5.84
C TYR A 320 7.86 17.14 5.63
N ALA A 321 8.26 17.84 6.70
CA ALA A 321 9.17 18.99 6.62
C ALA A 321 10.59 18.63 6.14
N CYS A 322 10.97 17.35 6.21
CA CYS A 322 12.26 16.87 5.69
C CYS A 322 12.24 16.60 4.17
N VAL A 323 11.06 16.68 3.53
CA VAL A 323 10.90 16.46 2.10
C VAL A 323 11.03 17.80 1.39
N PRO A 324 12.13 18.04 0.66
CA PRO A 324 12.31 19.30 -0.07
C PRO A 324 11.22 19.42 -1.14
N THR A 325 10.75 20.65 -1.35
CA THR A 325 9.86 20.96 -2.48
C THR A 325 10.66 21.08 -3.76
N VAL A 326 9.97 21.09 -4.91
CA VAL A 326 10.63 21.44 -6.18
C VAL A 326 11.17 22.87 -6.12
N LEU A 327 10.47 23.78 -5.45
CA LEU A 327 10.91 25.16 -5.24
C LEU A 327 12.27 25.21 -4.56
N ASP A 328 12.40 24.53 -3.43
CA ASP A 328 13.65 24.49 -2.66
C ASP A 328 14.81 23.97 -3.51
N ALA A 329 14.57 22.91 -4.30
CA ALA A 329 15.57 22.32 -5.16
C ALA A 329 16.00 23.26 -6.31
N PHE A 330 15.04 23.94 -6.94
CA PHE A 330 15.33 24.91 -8.00
C PHE A 330 16.04 26.14 -7.45
N GLU A 331 15.55 26.72 -6.36
CA GLU A 331 16.21 27.85 -5.71
C GLU A 331 17.65 27.50 -5.34
N ALA A 332 17.89 26.36 -4.69
CA ALA A 332 19.23 25.91 -4.34
C ALA A 332 20.15 25.76 -5.55
N ARG A 333 19.67 25.15 -6.65
CA ARG A 333 20.46 24.92 -7.86
C ARG A 333 20.80 26.22 -8.60
N TYR A 334 19.79 27.05 -8.84
CA TYR A 334 19.92 28.18 -9.77
C TYR A 334 20.53 29.40 -9.09
N THR A 335 20.26 29.63 -7.80
CA THR A 335 20.96 30.67 -7.04
C THR A 335 22.45 30.38 -6.90
N ALA A 336 22.85 29.10 -6.78
CA ALA A 336 24.26 28.69 -6.73
C ALA A 336 25.05 29.04 -8.01
N VAL A 337 24.38 29.21 -9.15
CA VAL A 337 24.98 29.65 -10.42
C VAL A 337 24.63 31.10 -10.77
N GLY A 338 24.15 31.88 -9.80
CA GLY A 338 23.86 33.31 -9.94
C GLY A 338 22.60 33.63 -10.75
N GLN A 339 21.67 32.68 -10.89
CA GLN A 339 20.40 32.87 -11.57
C GLN A 339 19.26 33.10 -10.58
N ASN A 340 18.26 33.87 -11.02
CA ASN A 340 17.08 34.16 -10.21
C ASN A 340 15.96 33.14 -10.52
N VAL A 341 15.28 32.71 -9.46
CA VAL A 341 14.09 31.85 -9.53
C VAL A 341 12.95 32.64 -8.93
N VAL A 342 11.86 32.81 -9.69
CA VAL A 342 10.66 33.51 -9.20
C VAL A 342 9.48 32.56 -9.27
N TYR A 343 8.81 32.40 -8.14
CA TYR A 343 7.64 31.53 -8.00
C TYR A 343 6.34 32.32 -7.97
N SER A 344 5.31 31.79 -8.61
CA SER A 344 3.92 32.21 -8.42
C SER A 344 3.01 31.00 -8.46
N GLU A 345 2.15 30.83 -7.46
CA GLU A 345 1.26 29.67 -7.37
C GLU A 345 0.29 29.61 -8.56
N GLY A 346 -0.24 30.75 -8.99
CA GLY A 346 -1.31 30.85 -9.99
C GLY A 346 -2.66 30.41 -9.43
N CYS A 347 -2.77 29.14 -9.01
CA CYS A 347 -3.90 28.60 -8.27
C CYS A 347 -3.51 27.32 -7.51
N ASP A 348 -4.36 26.90 -6.58
CA ASP A 348 -4.23 25.65 -5.83
C ASP A 348 -4.54 24.41 -6.70
N VAL A 349 -4.36 23.19 -6.15
CA VAL A 349 -4.58 21.94 -6.91
C VAL A 349 -6.01 21.83 -7.43
N LEU A 350 -7.02 22.26 -6.68
CA LEU A 350 -8.40 22.23 -7.17
C LEU A 350 -8.70 23.37 -8.15
N CYS A 351 -7.92 24.46 -8.08
CA CYS A 351 -7.94 25.61 -8.97
C CYS A 351 -9.36 26.15 -9.22
N ASN A 352 -10.10 26.40 -8.14
CA ASN A 352 -11.49 26.89 -8.20
C ASN A 352 -11.60 28.41 -8.42
N SER A 353 -10.47 29.11 -8.51
CA SER A 353 -10.41 30.58 -8.63
C SER A 353 -9.26 31.00 -9.52
N SER A 354 -9.48 32.04 -10.33
CA SER A 354 -8.46 32.67 -11.17
C SER A 354 -7.76 33.86 -10.48
N ALA A 355 -7.92 34.03 -9.16
CA ALA A 355 -7.43 35.20 -8.44
C ALA A 355 -5.89 35.36 -8.52
N GLY A 356 -5.12 34.27 -8.57
CA GLY A 356 -3.67 34.30 -8.70
C GLY A 356 -3.15 34.31 -10.14
N PHE A 357 -4.03 34.28 -11.14
CA PHE A 357 -3.64 34.28 -12.55
C PHE A 357 -2.87 35.56 -12.95
N PRO A 358 -3.30 36.78 -12.54
CA PRO A 358 -2.55 38.00 -12.87
C PRO A 358 -1.09 37.95 -12.43
N ASP A 359 -0.82 37.49 -11.20
CA ASP A 359 0.53 37.37 -10.66
C ASP A 359 1.34 36.32 -11.45
N ALA A 360 0.73 35.18 -11.78
CA ALA A 360 1.37 34.15 -12.59
C ALA A 360 1.72 34.66 -14.00
N PHE A 361 0.84 35.44 -14.63
CA PHE A 361 1.10 36.05 -15.93
C PHE A 361 2.17 37.15 -15.85
N GLU A 362 2.18 37.97 -14.80
CA GLU A 362 3.20 38.99 -14.59
C GLU A 362 4.58 38.35 -14.45
N VAL A 363 4.70 37.32 -13.59
CA VAL A 363 5.94 36.57 -13.40
C VAL A 363 6.36 35.88 -14.71
N ALA A 364 5.44 35.16 -15.36
CA ALA A 364 5.69 34.49 -16.64
C ALA A 364 6.16 35.48 -17.73
N SER A 365 5.61 36.70 -17.77
CA SER A 365 5.99 37.72 -18.76
C SER A 365 7.44 38.20 -18.62
N LYS A 366 8.01 38.14 -17.40
CA LYS A 366 9.38 38.54 -17.07
C LYS A 366 10.40 37.40 -17.12
N ALA A 367 9.94 36.15 -17.21
CA ALA A 367 10.77 34.94 -17.28
C ALA A 367 11.62 34.86 -18.56
N ASP A 368 12.67 34.07 -18.62
CA ASP A 368 13.25 33.64 -19.89
C ASP A 368 12.77 32.22 -20.26
N VAL A 369 12.50 31.39 -19.24
CA VAL A 369 11.92 30.06 -19.31
C VAL A 369 10.82 29.91 -18.26
N ILE A 370 9.74 29.24 -18.61
CA ILE A 370 8.62 28.96 -17.71
C ILE A 370 8.57 27.46 -17.43
N VAL A 371 8.59 27.08 -16.15
CA VAL A 371 8.33 25.71 -15.70
C VAL A 371 6.96 25.69 -15.04
N LEU A 372 5.99 25.10 -15.74
CA LEU A 372 4.60 25.07 -15.35
C LEU A 372 4.24 23.69 -14.77
N MET A 373 4.02 23.61 -13.46
CA MET A 373 3.73 22.36 -12.76
C MET A 373 2.23 22.20 -12.49
N MET A 374 1.58 21.32 -13.24
CA MET A 374 0.15 21.04 -13.15
C MET A 374 -0.09 19.57 -12.81
N GLY A 375 -1.33 19.21 -12.48
CA GLY A 375 -1.74 17.83 -12.30
C GLY A 375 -2.70 17.61 -11.14
N ILE A 376 -2.57 16.46 -10.50
CA ILE A 376 -3.47 15.98 -9.44
C ILE A 376 -2.66 15.41 -8.27
N ASN A 377 -3.28 15.30 -7.10
CA ASN A 377 -2.66 14.72 -5.92
C ASN A 377 -3.54 13.64 -5.28
N THR A 378 -2.95 12.87 -4.36
CA THR A 378 -3.64 11.78 -3.66
C THR A 378 -4.34 12.20 -2.38
N GLN A 379 -4.43 13.50 -2.11
CA GLN A 379 -5.05 14.04 -0.89
C GLN A 379 -6.41 14.69 -1.19
N GLN A 380 -6.62 15.15 -2.43
CA GLN A 380 -7.81 15.92 -2.80
C GLN A 380 -8.49 15.36 -4.05
N VAL A 381 -7.75 14.73 -4.97
CA VAL A 381 -8.29 14.36 -6.29
C VAL A 381 -8.48 12.85 -6.45
N GLU A 382 -7.43 12.05 -6.25
CA GLU A 382 -7.47 10.59 -6.39
C GLU A 382 -6.98 9.87 -5.14
N MET A 383 -7.88 9.32 -4.34
CA MET A 383 -7.49 8.69 -3.06
C MET A 383 -8.30 7.44 -2.78
N GLU A 384 -7.83 6.66 -1.80
CA GLU A 384 -8.59 5.53 -1.30
C GLU A 384 -10.00 5.99 -0.87
N GLY A 385 -11.04 5.29 -1.34
CA GLY A 385 -12.44 5.64 -1.13
C GLY A 385 -12.97 6.76 -2.03
N GLN A 386 -12.16 7.33 -2.94
CA GLN A 386 -12.57 8.41 -3.85
C GLN A 386 -11.98 8.22 -5.26
N ASP A 387 -12.82 7.74 -6.19
CA ASP A 387 -12.47 7.80 -7.61
C ASP A 387 -12.63 9.21 -8.16
N ARG A 388 -11.86 9.51 -9.20
CA ARG A 388 -12.04 10.72 -10.00
C ARG A 388 -13.34 10.64 -10.80
N VAL A 389 -14.03 11.77 -10.92
CA VAL A 389 -15.20 11.92 -11.80
C VAL A 389 -14.84 12.39 -13.22
N SER A 390 -13.62 12.90 -13.39
CA SER A 390 -13.07 13.34 -14.66
C SER A 390 -11.59 13.00 -14.74
N ILE A 391 -11.10 12.75 -15.95
CA ILE A 391 -9.67 12.58 -16.23
C ILE A 391 -9.00 13.90 -16.64
N SER A 392 -9.72 15.02 -16.76
CA SER A 392 -9.15 16.33 -17.05
C SER A 392 -8.33 16.90 -15.87
N LEU A 393 -7.53 17.92 -16.15
CA LEU A 393 -6.95 18.75 -15.08
C LEU A 393 -8.06 19.36 -14.20
N PRO A 394 -7.89 19.43 -12.87
CA PRO A 394 -8.89 20.01 -11.98
C PRO A 394 -9.09 21.52 -12.19
N GLY A 395 -10.34 21.95 -12.04
CA GLY A 395 -10.73 23.36 -12.06
C GLY A 395 -10.18 24.12 -13.27
N LEU A 396 -9.58 25.28 -13.01
CA LEU A 396 -9.05 26.19 -14.02
C LEU A 396 -7.56 25.94 -14.36
N GLN A 397 -6.96 24.82 -13.92
CA GLN A 397 -5.56 24.51 -14.22
C GLN A 397 -5.30 24.46 -15.73
N TYR A 398 -6.26 23.89 -16.48
CA TYR A 398 -6.18 23.82 -17.94
C TYR A 398 -6.16 25.23 -18.58
N ASP A 399 -6.99 26.15 -18.08
CA ASP A 399 -7.07 27.52 -18.59
C ASP A 399 -5.80 28.33 -18.28
N LEU A 400 -5.23 28.15 -17.08
CA LEU A 400 -3.93 28.73 -16.70
C LEU A 400 -2.82 28.23 -17.63
N ALA A 401 -2.75 26.92 -17.84
CA ALA A 401 -1.75 26.30 -18.70
C ALA A 401 -1.87 26.75 -20.15
N MET A 402 -3.11 26.82 -20.66
CA MET A 402 -3.38 27.28 -22.00
C MET A 402 -2.92 28.73 -22.20
N GLN A 403 -3.27 29.64 -21.28
CA GLN A 403 -2.89 31.05 -21.38
C GLN A 403 -1.36 31.24 -21.32
N ILE A 404 -0.67 30.52 -20.43
CA ILE A 404 0.79 30.57 -20.32
C ILE A 404 1.47 30.02 -21.58
N CYS A 405 1.03 28.87 -22.10
CA CYS A 405 1.61 28.31 -23.32
C CYS A 405 1.37 29.21 -24.55
N LEU A 406 0.28 29.97 -24.58
CA LEU A 406 0.00 30.95 -25.63
C LEU A 406 0.84 32.25 -25.55
N MET A 407 1.60 32.49 -24.47
CA MET A 407 2.51 33.64 -24.36
C MET A 407 3.73 33.53 -25.30
N ASN A 408 3.91 32.39 -25.98
CA ASN A 408 5.00 32.12 -26.91
C ASN A 408 6.39 32.29 -26.29
N LYS A 409 6.53 31.90 -25.01
CA LYS A 409 7.80 31.83 -24.29
C LYS A 409 8.25 30.36 -24.19
N PRO A 410 9.55 30.09 -23.97
CA PRO A 410 10.02 28.75 -23.69
C PRO A 410 9.32 28.18 -22.44
N THR A 411 8.31 27.32 -22.64
CA THR A 411 7.48 26.76 -21.56
C THR A 411 7.61 25.25 -21.52
N VAL A 412 7.90 24.72 -20.33
CA VAL A 412 7.87 23.30 -20.01
C VAL A 412 6.66 23.03 -19.11
N LEU A 413 5.66 22.32 -19.64
CA LEU A 413 4.53 21.82 -18.85
C LEU A 413 4.92 20.49 -18.20
N VAL A 414 5.02 20.48 -16.87
CA VAL A 414 5.29 19.29 -16.07
C VAL A 414 3.97 18.82 -15.44
N LEU A 415 3.60 17.58 -15.72
CA LEU A 415 2.39 16.95 -15.20
C LEU A 415 2.77 16.00 -14.07
N ILE A 416 2.27 16.27 -12.87
CA ILE A 416 2.48 15.43 -11.69
C ILE A 416 1.13 14.81 -11.31
N ASN A 417 1.01 13.50 -11.49
CA ASN A 417 -0.24 12.77 -11.36
C ASN A 417 0.02 11.26 -11.22
N GLY A 418 -0.87 10.51 -10.57
CA GLY A 418 -0.80 9.05 -10.49
C GLY A 418 -1.64 8.45 -11.60
N GLY A 419 -2.92 8.80 -11.64
CA GLY A 419 -3.79 8.56 -12.77
C GLY A 419 -3.49 9.48 -13.95
N ILE A 420 -3.70 9.01 -15.18
CA ILE A 420 -3.52 9.81 -16.40
C ILE A 420 -4.39 11.07 -16.36
N VAL A 421 -3.85 12.20 -16.81
CA VAL A 421 -4.60 13.45 -17.01
C VAL A 421 -4.75 13.79 -18.50
N ALA A 422 -5.96 14.17 -18.91
CA ALA A 422 -6.25 14.62 -20.27
C ALA A 422 -5.77 16.07 -20.46
N ILE A 423 -4.91 16.27 -21.46
CA ILE A 423 -4.28 17.56 -21.79
C ILE A 423 -4.57 18.02 -23.22
N ASP A 424 -5.42 17.31 -23.96
CA ASP A 424 -5.92 17.56 -25.31
C ASP A 424 -5.17 18.62 -26.13
N HIS A 425 -5.54 19.91 -26.05
CA HIS A 425 -4.95 20.96 -26.87
C HIS A 425 -3.57 21.43 -26.38
N LEU A 426 -3.27 21.30 -25.09
CA LEU A 426 -1.99 21.68 -24.49
C LEU A 426 -0.81 20.98 -25.19
N LYS A 427 -1.02 19.75 -25.66
CA LYS A 427 0.01 19.00 -26.40
C LYS A 427 0.46 19.62 -27.73
N TYR A 428 -0.35 20.53 -28.29
CA TYR A 428 -0.04 21.21 -29.55
C TYR A 428 0.46 22.63 -29.35
N ILE A 429 0.24 23.23 -28.18
CA ILE A 429 0.60 24.64 -27.90
C ILE A 429 1.75 24.78 -26.90
N CYS A 430 1.96 23.81 -26.02
CA CYS A 430 3.07 23.86 -25.07
C CYS A 430 4.35 23.32 -25.74
N PRO A 431 5.47 24.08 -25.75
CA PRO A 431 6.70 23.70 -26.43
C PRO A 431 7.32 22.38 -25.94
N ALA A 432 7.20 22.08 -24.64
CA ALA A 432 7.68 20.85 -24.04
C ALA A 432 6.69 20.36 -22.98
N ILE A 433 6.54 19.03 -22.90
CA ILE A 433 5.72 18.36 -21.89
C ILE A 433 6.55 17.26 -21.24
N LEU A 434 6.53 17.24 -19.91
CA LEU A 434 7.17 16.23 -19.08
C LEU A 434 6.12 15.55 -18.20
N GLU A 435 5.98 14.25 -18.34
CA GLU A 435 5.13 13.44 -17.45
C GLU A 435 5.96 12.95 -16.26
N ALA A 436 5.57 13.38 -15.06
CA ALA A 436 6.18 13.01 -13.78
C ALA A 436 5.16 12.25 -12.92
N TRP A 437 4.92 10.99 -13.28
CA TRP A 437 4.03 10.07 -12.55
C TRP A 437 4.36 10.01 -11.07
N LEU A 438 3.38 10.18 -10.14
CA LEU A 438 3.37 10.23 -8.63
C LEU A 438 4.22 9.19 -7.87
N PHE A 439 5.03 8.41 -8.57
CA PHE A 439 6.13 7.61 -8.10
C PHE A 439 7.53 8.26 -8.15
N PRO A 440 7.77 9.52 -8.57
CA PRO A 440 9.10 10.06 -8.41
C PRO A 440 9.07 10.49 -6.95
N LEU A 441 9.49 9.59 -6.07
CA LEU A 441 10.12 10.01 -4.85
C LEU A 441 11.14 11.08 -5.29
N PHE A 442 10.72 12.36 -5.33
CA PHE A 442 11.49 13.54 -5.71
C PHE A 442 12.43 13.78 -4.54
N PHE A 443 13.29 12.80 -4.31
CA PHE A 443 14.38 12.88 -3.39
C PHE A 443 15.59 13.00 -4.27
N PHE A 444 16.01 14.26 -4.43
CA PHE A 444 17.25 14.69 -5.05
C PHE A 444 17.25 14.62 -6.57
N PHE A 445 16.46 15.51 -7.18
CA PHE A 445 16.95 16.17 -8.37
C PHE A 445 17.61 17.48 -7.93
N PHE A 446 18.91 17.54 -8.19
CA PHE A 446 19.77 18.73 -8.31
C PHE A 446 20.65 19.14 -7.14
#